data_AF-A0A6P4ZNB1-F1
#
_entry.id   AF-A0A6P4ZNB1-F1
#
_cell.length_a   1.000
_cell.length_b   1.000
_cell.length_c   1.000
_cell.angle_alpha   90.00
_cell.angle_beta   90.00
_cell.angle_gamma   90.00
#
_symmetry.space_group_name_H-M   'P 1'
#
loop_
_entity.id
_entity.type
_entity.pdbx_description
1 polymer ?
#
loop_
_entity_poly.entity_id
_entity_poly.type
_entity_poly.pdbx_seq_one_letter_code
_entity_poly.pdbx_strand_id
1 'polypeptide(L)'
;MRAAASDSRSRRPYRKQGWVSESSSVGGEMEDQTEDEARALSRRRLSLRMFCMLVLVAIPVVGMVVQSTLNLRDAKQQRDTGEAVSTDIFLSTQQGKVVVNVAVERGTTALYVGSGGDPLVYERFPKLYGNTDAAMAALRQYLWPQMPDYPWEFQSLGNLRSYIRAHRASLSVNHTSLEEQLKFYTDINAFFISRLGMTVRQADTTQVWTNVVAYHMIVMSEEYTGLERALGSVFYARGGLTDDDSMYYNKVRYFGQTCLDLALSYAVDVAAIFGNEYVNTTLEKGILKMRREIHTNDAARARNVHMGLHWFDNMTSYISILRRLDEHLSKKIMNKMENRVQELDVQLSFYIVTLILVIVVSPLITYGVHKMASDTQAIACRLQKVELERHKADGILYQIFPKSVAECMKKNNAVSARHFKQATVMFSDVVGFADISAVLSAHRLVDLLNRLYHTLDSAIDLYDVNKVESTGNA
;
A
#
# COMPACT_ATOMS: atom_id res chain seq x y z
N MET A 1 -13.76 -51.87 71.32
CA MET A 1 -14.89 -52.75 71.68
C MET A 1 -15.04 -53.82 70.61
N ARG A 2 -14.83 -55.10 71.00
CA ARG A 2 -15.21 -56.38 70.35
C ARG A 2 -14.73 -56.67 68.92
N ALA A 3 -14.34 -57.88 68.52
CA ALA A 3 -13.89 -59.15 69.12
C ALA A 3 -13.53 -60.10 67.95
N ALA A 4 -12.50 -60.95 68.13
CA ALA A 4 -12.33 -62.39 67.75
C ALA A 4 -12.99 -62.95 66.45
N ALA A 5 -12.48 -63.92 65.68
CA ALA A 5 -11.56 -65.04 65.92
C ALA A 5 -11.15 -65.75 64.59
N SER A 6 -10.10 -66.60 64.66
CA SER A 6 -9.90 -67.93 63.99
C SER A 6 -9.95 -68.06 62.45
N ASP A 7 -9.22 -68.94 61.74
CA ASP A 7 -8.13 -69.90 62.01
C ASP A 7 -7.67 -70.53 60.65
N SER A 8 -6.42 -70.99 60.63
CA SER A 8 -5.74 -72.09 59.90
C SER A 8 -5.86 -72.43 58.39
N ARG A 9 -4.64 -72.62 57.78
CA ARG A 9 -4.17 -73.70 56.84
C ARG A 9 -4.82 -73.80 55.43
N SER A 10 -4.21 -74.22 54.32
CA SER A 10 -2.86 -74.70 53.93
C SER A 10 -2.79 -74.97 52.40
N ARG A 11 -1.66 -74.62 51.76
CA ARG A 11 -0.88 -75.30 50.67
C ARG A 11 -1.51 -75.88 49.37
N ARG A 12 -1.06 -75.29 48.23
CA ARG A 12 -0.43 -75.86 46.98
C ARG A 12 -1.28 -76.78 46.05
N PRO A 13 -0.87 -77.10 44.77
CA PRO A 13 0.29 -76.67 43.96
C PRO A 13 -0.01 -76.23 42.50
N TYR A 14 0.98 -75.58 41.87
CA TYR A 14 1.11 -75.42 40.41
C TYR A 14 1.90 -76.59 39.82
N ARG A 15 1.42 -77.18 38.71
CA ARG A 15 2.08 -78.24 37.93
C ARG A 15 2.55 -77.68 36.58
N LYS A 16 3.85 -77.81 36.29
CA LYS A 16 4.46 -77.60 34.97
C LYS A 16 4.21 -78.80 34.04
N GLN A 17 3.93 -78.52 32.77
CA GLN A 17 4.26 -79.25 31.54
C GLN A 17 4.43 -78.14 30.48
N GLY A 18 5.32 -78.13 29.52
CA GLY A 18 6.36 -79.02 29.02
C GLY A 18 6.93 -78.28 27.79
N TRP A 19 8.24 -78.37 27.57
CA TRP A 19 8.94 -77.75 26.44
C TRP A 19 8.45 -78.32 25.09
N VAL A 20 8.47 -77.52 24.01
CA VAL A 20 9.20 -77.77 22.75
C VAL A 20 9.18 -76.49 21.88
N SER A 21 10.32 -76.29 21.23
CA SER A 21 10.77 -75.23 20.32
C SER A 21 9.84 -74.89 19.15
N GLU A 22 9.63 -73.59 18.91
CA GLU A 22 9.55 -72.91 17.60
C GLU A 22 9.09 -71.46 17.81
N SER A 23 10.01 -70.48 17.83
CA SER A 23 9.74 -69.04 17.60
C SER A 23 10.96 -68.19 18.01
N SER A 24 12.00 -68.17 17.18
CA SER A 24 13.08 -67.19 17.33
C SER A 24 13.34 -66.35 16.07
N SER A 25 12.52 -66.49 15.02
CA SER A 25 12.59 -65.64 13.82
C SER A 25 11.38 -64.73 13.62
N VAL A 26 10.20 -65.05 14.16
CA VAL A 26 8.95 -64.29 13.91
C VAL A 26 8.78 -63.09 14.86
N GLY A 27 9.36 -63.15 16.07
CA GLY A 27 9.32 -62.04 17.03
C GLY A 27 10.11 -60.82 16.60
N GLY A 28 11.26 -61.03 15.95
CA GLY A 28 12.10 -59.95 15.43
C GLY A 28 11.47 -59.22 14.24
N GLU A 29 10.82 -59.92 13.31
CA GLU A 29 10.17 -59.30 12.15
C GLU A 29 8.91 -58.50 12.52
N MET A 30 8.16 -58.96 13.52
CA MET A 30 6.91 -58.30 13.95
C MET A 30 7.18 -57.09 14.87
N GLU A 31 8.27 -57.12 15.64
CA GLU A 31 8.77 -56.00 16.45
C GLU A 31 9.48 -54.94 15.59
N ASP A 32 10.22 -55.35 14.55
CA ASP A 32 10.86 -54.45 13.58
C ASP A 32 9.82 -53.78 12.65
N GLN A 33 8.75 -54.49 12.24
CA GLN A 33 7.62 -53.90 11.50
C GLN A 33 6.83 -52.88 12.33
N THR A 34 6.60 -53.14 13.61
CA THR A 34 5.90 -52.19 14.49
C THR A 34 6.76 -50.97 14.84
N GLU A 35 8.08 -51.13 14.97
CA GLU A 35 9.01 -50.01 15.08
C GLU A 35 9.06 -49.17 13.78
N ASP A 36 9.09 -49.79 12.61
CA ASP A 36 9.14 -49.07 11.33
C ASP A 36 7.82 -48.34 11.01
N GLU A 37 6.67 -48.91 11.36
CA GLU A 37 5.37 -48.22 11.30
C GLU A 37 5.32 -47.03 12.28
N ALA A 38 5.83 -47.19 13.51
CA ALA A 38 5.93 -46.10 14.48
C ALA A 38 6.86 -44.97 14.00
N ARG A 39 8.00 -45.30 13.36
CA ARG A 39 8.92 -44.36 12.72
C ARG A 39 8.30 -43.68 11.49
N ALA A 40 7.45 -44.36 10.74
CA ALA A 40 6.72 -43.78 9.61
C ALA A 40 5.63 -42.80 10.09
N LEU A 41 4.87 -43.17 11.11
CA LEU A 41 3.88 -42.31 11.77
C LEU A 41 4.50 -41.05 12.40
N SER A 42 5.66 -41.18 13.04
CA SER A 42 6.38 -40.05 13.63
C SER A 42 6.88 -39.07 12.55
N ARG A 43 7.47 -39.58 11.45
CA ARG A 43 7.87 -38.77 10.28
C ARG A 43 6.69 -38.03 9.66
N ARG A 44 5.55 -38.70 9.50
CA ARG A 44 4.33 -38.10 8.94
C ARG A 44 3.79 -36.98 9.85
N ARG A 45 3.68 -37.22 11.15
CA ARG A 45 3.27 -36.20 12.14
C ARG A 45 4.21 -34.98 12.14
N LEU A 46 5.51 -35.22 11.97
CA LEU A 46 6.51 -34.15 11.94
C LEU A 46 6.41 -33.31 10.66
N SER A 47 6.24 -33.96 9.50
CA SER A 47 5.99 -33.27 8.22
C SER A 47 4.71 -32.43 8.25
N LEU A 48 3.65 -32.93 8.91
CA LEU A 48 2.40 -32.21 9.10
C LEU A 48 2.59 -30.99 10.02
N ARG A 49 3.37 -31.15 11.12
CA ARG A 49 3.71 -30.04 12.02
C ARG A 49 4.53 -28.96 11.31
N MET A 50 5.50 -29.33 10.48
CA MET A 50 6.26 -28.37 9.67
C MET A 50 5.37 -27.65 8.64
N PHE A 51 4.47 -28.39 7.98
CA PHE A 51 3.51 -27.81 7.06
C PHE A 51 2.57 -26.82 7.75
N CYS A 52 2.01 -27.17 8.91
CA CYS A 52 1.17 -26.27 9.70
C CYS A 52 1.94 -25.01 10.15
N MET A 53 3.21 -25.14 10.56
CA MET A 53 4.05 -23.98 10.92
C MET A 53 4.34 -23.07 9.73
N LEU A 54 4.55 -23.62 8.52
CA LEU A 54 4.73 -22.84 7.30
C LEU A 54 3.44 -22.12 6.87
N VAL A 55 2.30 -22.80 6.95
CA VAL A 55 0.99 -22.20 6.62
C VAL A 55 0.64 -21.06 7.58
N LEU A 56 0.94 -21.21 8.87
CA LEU A 56 0.72 -20.17 9.89
C LEU A 56 1.47 -18.86 9.57
N VAL A 57 2.68 -18.97 9.02
CA VAL A 57 3.50 -17.80 8.61
C VAL A 57 3.09 -17.29 7.23
N ALA A 58 2.69 -18.18 6.31
CA ALA A 58 2.32 -17.82 4.95
C ALA A 58 1.06 -16.94 4.91
N ILE A 59 0.06 -17.18 5.77
CA ILE A 59 -1.22 -16.44 5.74
C ILE A 59 -1.01 -14.92 6.02
N PRO A 60 -0.34 -14.49 7.11
CA PRO A 60 -0.06 -13.07 7.34
C PRO A 60 0.84 -12.46 6.27
N VAL A 61 1.81 -13.21 5.74
CA VAL A 61 2.72 -12.75 4.68
C VAL A 61 1.94 -12.46 3.40
N VAL A 62 1.09 -13.38 2.96
CA VAL A 62 0.23 -13.17 1.79
C VAL A 62 -0.70 -11.97 2.01
N GLY A 63 -1.30 -11.86 3.20
CA GLY A 63 -2.12 -10.70 3.57
C GLY A 63 -1.36 -9.37 3.48
N MET A 64 -0.13 -9.31 4.01
CA MET A 64 0.72 -8.13 3.94
C MET A 64 1.13 -7.78 2.50
N VAL A 65 1.45 -8.78 1.67
CA VAL A 65 1.77 -8.58 0.25
C VAL A 65 0.56 -8.02 -0.50
N VAL A 66 -0.62 -8.61 -0.31
CA VAL A 66 -1.85 -8.13 -0.95
C VAL A 66 -2.15 -6.69 -0.52
N GLN A 67 -2.15 -6.41 0.79
CA GLN A 67 -2.41 -5.06 1.29
C GLN A 67 -1.39 -4.04 0.79
N SER A 68 -0.09 -4.39 0.80
CA SER A 68 0.97 -3.50 0.32
C SER A 68 0.83 -3.24 -1.19
N THR A 69 0.41 -4.23 -1.97
CA THR A 69 0.19 -4.09 -3.41
C THR A 69 -1.01 -3.20 -3.71
N LEU A 70 -2.11 -3.36 -2.96
CA LEU A 70 -3.29 -2.49 -3.06
C LEU A 70 -2.92 -1.04 -2.71
N ASN A 71 -2.25 -0.83 -1.57
CA ASN A 71 -1.80 0.50 -1.15
C ASN A 71 -0.82 1.13 -2.17
N LEU A 72 0.09 0.33 -2.75
CA LEU A 72 1.02 0.80 -3.78
C LEU A 72 0.28 1.25 -5.03
N ARG A 73 -0.74 0.49 -5.47
CA ARG A 73 -1.57 0.85 -6.62
C ARG A 73 -2.34 2.14 -6.35
N ASP A 74 -2.97 2.26 -5.19
CA ASP A 74 -3.76 3.43 -4.82
C ASP A 74 -2.89 4.68 -4.68
N ALA A 75 -1.73 4.56 -4.02
CA ALA A 75 -0.76 5.65 -3.88
C ALA A 75 -0.21 6.08 -5.25
N LYS A 76 0.08 5.13 -6.15
CA LYS A 76 0.51 5.44 -7.51
C LYS A 76 -0.59 6.16 -8.29
N GLN A 77 -1.82 5.69 -8.22
CA GLN A 77 -2.95 6.32 -8.91
C GLN A 77 -3.21 7.75 -8.40
N GLN A 78 -3.11 7.98 -7.08
CA GLN A 78 -3.23 9.32 -6.50
C GLN A 78 -2.09 10.23 -6.94
N ARG A 79 -0.86 9.71 -7.03
CA ARG A 79 0.31 10.45 -7.50
C ARG A 79 0.14 10.88 -8.96
N ASP A 80 -0.20 9.93 -9.82
CA ASP A 80 -0.40 10.17 -11.26
C ASP A 80 -1.56 11.18 -11.48
N THR A 81 -2.64 11.09 -10.68
CA THR A 81 -3.76 12.06 -10.71
C THR A 81 -3.33 13.45 -10.22
N GLY A 82 -2.53 13.53 -9.16
CA GLY A 82 -2.02 14.80 -8.63
C GLY A 82 -1.09 15.52 -9.60
N GLU A 83 -0.22 14.78 -10.30
CA GLU A 83 0.66 15.31 -11.33
C GLU A 83 -0.13 15.84 -12.54
N ALA A 84 -1.17 15.12 -12.96
CA ALA A 84 -2.06 15.57 -14.03
C ALA A 84 -2.79 16.88 -13.67
N VAL A 85 -3.37 16.97 -12.47
CA VAL A 85 -4.04 18.19 -11.97
C VAL A 85 -3.05 19.35 -11.88
N SER A 86 -1.84 19.14 -11.36
CA SER A 86 -0.80 20.17 -11.27
C SER A 86 -0.41 20.71 -12.65
N THR A 87 -0.19 19.80 -13.60
CA THR A 87 0.16 20.15 -14.99
C THR A 87 -0.95 20.95 -15.67
N ASP A 88 -2.20 20.55 -15.48
CA ASP A 88 -3.36 21.25 -16.03
C ASP A 88 -3.54 22.66 -15.45
N ILE A 89 -3.42 22.81 -14.13
CA ILE A 89 -3.52 24.14 -13.46
C ILE A 89 -2.37 25.06 -13.91
N PHE A 90 -1.15 24.52 -14.00
CA PHE A 90 -0.02 25.27 -14.51
C PHE A 90 -0.25 25.74 -15.95
N LEU A 91 -0.69 24.84 -16.84
CA LEU A 91 -0.94 25.19 -18.23
C LEU A 91 -2.11 26.17 -18.37
N SER A 92 -3.17 26.01 -17.58
CA SER A 92 -4.26 26.98 -17.51
C SER A 92 -3.76 28.38 -17.12
N THR A 93 -2.86 28.48 -16.15
CA THR A 93 -2.29 29.76 -15.73
C THR A 93 -1.53 30.45 -16.89
N GLN A 94 -0.82 29.67 -17.71
CA GLN A 94 -0.16 30.21 -18.91
C GLN A 94 -1.16 30.61 -20.00
N GLN A 95 -2.20 29.79 -20.21
CA GLN A 95 -3.28 30.07 -21.16
C GLN A 95 -4.12 31.29 -20.74
N GLY A 96 -4.23 31.57 -19.45
CA GLY A 96 -4.97 32.73 -18.90
C GLY A 96 -4.48 34.07 -19.43
N LYS A 97 -3.23 34.18 -19.89
CA LYS A 97 -2.72 35.37 -20.59
C LYS A 97 -3.33 35.53 -21.99
N VAL A 98 -3.53 34.43 -22.71
CA VAL A 98 -4.18 34.44 -24.03
C VAL A 98 -5.66 34.76 -23.85
N VAL A 99 -6.34 34.07 -22.94
CA VAL A 99 -7.77 34.30 -22.64
C VAL A 99 -8.06 35.78 -22.38
N VAL A 100 -7.23 36.44 -21.56
CA VAL A 100 -7.44 37.86 -21.28
C VAL A 100 -7.15 38.77 -22.46
N ASN A 101 -6.08 38.54 -23.20
CA ASN A 101 -5.83 39.36 -24.39
C ASN A 101 -6.94 39.21 -25.44
N VAL A 102 -7.42 37.97 -25.68
CA VAL A 102 -8.58 37.67 -26.52
C VAL A 102 -9.85 38.36 -25.99
N ALA A 103 -10.09 38.36 -24.68
CA ALA A 103 -11.21 39.09 -24.07
C ALA A 103 -11.11 40.62 -24.22
N VAL A 104 -9.90 41.18 -24.24
CA VAL A 104 -9.65 42.60 -24.53
C VAL A 104 -9.88 42.88 -26.02
N GLU A 105 -9.46 41.99 -26.93
CA GLU A 105 -9.78 42.10 -28.37
C GLU A 105 -11.28 42.11 -28.60
N ARG A 106 -12.00 41.18 -27.95
CA ARG A 106 -13.47 41.11 -27.99
C ARG A 106 -14.11 42.42 -27.60
N GLY A 107 -13.76 42.94 -26.42
CA GLY A 107 -14.38 44.16 -25.90
C GLY A 107 -14.03 45.40 -26.73
N THR A 108 -12.80 45.49 -27.23
CA THR A 108 -12.37 46.61 -28.10
C THR A 108 -13.07 46.54 -29.46
N THR A 109 -13.21 45.35 -30.03
CA THR A 109 -13.92 45.14 -31.31
C THR A 109 -15.41 45.43 -31.16
N ALA A 110 -16.04 44.95 -30.08
CA ALA A 110 -17.43 45.25 -29.76
C ALA A 110 -17.65 46.76 -29.61
N LEU A 111 -16.76 47.46 -28.89
CA LEU A 111 -16.82 48.91 -28.74
C LEU A 111 -16.61 49.62 -30.09
N TYR A 112 -15.68 49.18 -30.93
CA TYR A 112 -15.43 49.76 -32.26
C TYR A 112 -16.67 49.66 -33.15
N VAL A 113 -17.26 48.46 -33.27
CA VAL A 113 -18.50 48.24 -34.01
C VAL A 113 -19.67 49.01 -33.38
N GLY A 114 -19.79 49.00 -32.05
CA GLY A 114 -20.84 49.70 -31.32
C GLY A 114 -20.78 51.23 -31.47
N SER A 115 -19.57 51.78 -31.57
CA SER A 115 -19.35 53.21 -31.80
C SER A 115 -19.62 53.64 -33.24
N GLY A 116 -19.77 52.70 -34.19
CA GLY A 116 -19.89 53.01 -35.61
C GLY A 116 -18.54 53.31 -36.27
N GLY A 117 -17.45 52.75 -35.74
CA GLY A 117 -16.11 52.88 -36.31
C GLY A 117 -15.28 54.04 -35.77
N ASP A 118 -15.47 54.41 -34.50
CA ASP A 118 -14.78 55.58 -33.91
C ASP A 118 -13.24 55.46 -33.99
N PRO A 119 -12.55 56.49 -34.51
CA PRO A 119 -11.09 56.49 -34.67
C PRO A 119 -10.31 56.25 -33.36
N LEU A 120 -10.81 56.77 -32.22
CA LEU A 120 -10.15 56.62 -30.91
C LEU A 120 -10.05 55.16 -30.49
N VAL A 121 -11.01 54.34 -30.91
CA VAL A 121 -11.02 52.90 -30.64
C VAL A 121 -10.13 52.18 -31.65
N TYR A 122 -10.16 52.61 -32.92
CA TYR A 122 -9.34 52.02 -33.99
C TYR A 122 -7.83 52.08 -33.69
N GLU A 123 -7.35 53.21 -33.16
CA GLU A 123 -5.94 53.41 -32.80
C GLU A 123 -5.41 52.40 -31.76
N ARG A 124 -6.30 51.71 -31.02
CA ARG A 124 -5.90 50.71 -30.01
C ARG A 124 -5.55 49.35 -30.62
N PHE A 125 -6.03 49.02 -31.82
CA PHE A 125 -5.88 47.69 -32.41
C PHE A 125 -4.43 47.23 -32.63
N PRO A 126 -3.49 48.05 -33.15
CA PRO A 126 -2.13 47.58 -33.41
C PRO A 126 -1.42 47.06 -32.16
N LYS A 127 -1.54 47.78 -31.04
CA LYS A 127 -0.97 47.36 -29.75
C LYS A 127 -1.67 46.13 -29.20
N LEU A 128 -3.00 46.10 -29.31
CA LEU A 128 -3.83 45.00 -28.86
C LEU A 128 -3.49 43.68 -29.56
N TYR A 129 -3.45 43.69 -30.89
CA TYR A 129 -3.10 42.51 -31.69
C TYR A 129 -1.68 42.03 -31.40
N GLY A 130 -0.74 42.96 -31.23
CA GLY A 130 0.63 42.64 -30.81
C GLY A 130 0.70 41.90 -29.47
N ASN A 131 -0.07 42.35 -28.48
CA ASN A 131 -0.12 41.71 -27.16
C ASN A 131 -0.69 40.29 -27.23
N THR A 132 -1.78 40.09 -27.96
CA THR A 132 -2.40 38.76 -28.13
C THR A 132 -1.49 37.81 -28.90
N ASP A 133 -0.85 38.28 -29.96
CA ASP A 133 0.08 37.48 -30.74
C ASP A 133 1.32 37.09 -29.93
N ALA A 134 1.82 37.98 -29.08
CA ALA A 134 2.90 37.69 -28.14
C ALA A 134 2.48 36.65 -27.08
N ALA A 135 1.28 36.79 -26.50
CA ALA A 135 0.74 35.83 -25.55
C ALA A 135 0.56 34.44 -26.17
N MET A 136 0.04 34.37 -27.40
CA MET A 136 -0.07 33.11 -28.15
C MET A 136 1.30 32.54 -28.49
N ALA A 137 2.29 33.36 -28.84
CA ALA A 137 3.65 32.89 -29.13
C ALA A 137 4.31 32.26 -27.89
N ALA A 138 4.04 32.79 -26.69
CA ALA A 138 4.54 32.22 -25.44
C ALA A 138 4.01 30.80 -25.17
N LEU A 139 2.87 30.41 -25.76
CA LEU A 139 2.33 29.06 -25.60
C LEU A 139 3.04 28.00 -26.46
N ARG A 140 3.91 28.38 -27.41
CA ARG A 140 4.61 27.44 -28.31
C ARG A 140 5.47 26.40 -27.60
N GLN A 141 5.93 26.72 -26.39
CA GLN A 141 6.77 25.82 -25.59
C GLN A 141 5.98 24.73 -24.87
N TYR A 142 4.64 24.80 -24.87
CA TYR A 142 3.77 23.83 -24.20
C TYR A 142 3.08 22.92 -25.22
N LEU A 143 2.81 21.68 -24.81
CA LEU A 143 2.07 20.73 -25.65
C LEU A 143 0.64 21.23 -25.87
N TRP A 144 0.23 21.31 -27.14
CA TRP A 144 -1.15 21.68 -27.49
C TRP A 144 -2.10 20.51 -27.14
N PRO A 145 -3.24 20.78 -26.48
CA PRO A 145 -4.17 19.72 -26.08
C PRO A 145 -4.85 19.08 -27.30
N GLN A 146 -5.09 17.77 -27.21
CA GLN A 146 -5.87 17.02 -28.19
C GLN A 146 -7.35 17.09 -27.80
N MET A 147 -8.17 17.71 -28.63
CA MET A 147 -9.58 17.97 -28.35
C MET A 147 -10.43 17.58 -29.58
N PRO A 148 -10.73 16.28 -29.77
CA PRO A 148 -11.35 15.79 -31.01
C PRO A 148 -12.69 16.41 -31.34
N ASP A 149 -13.45 16.80 -30.31
CA ASP A 149 -14.79 17.39 -30.43
C ASP A 149 -14.76 18.85 -30.91
N TYR A 150 -13.59 19.50 -30.95
CA TYR A 150 -13.46 20.89 -31.37
C TYR A 150 -13.16 21.01 -32.88
N PRO A 151 -13.60 22.11 -33.53
CA PRO A 151 -13.29 22.40 -34.93
C PRO A 151 -11.78 22.41 -35.24
N TRP A 152 -11.43 22.26 -36.52
CA TRP A 152 -10.03 22.13 -36.97
C TRP A 152 -9.16 23.33 -36.59
N GLU A 153 -9.76 24.51 -36.45
CA GLU A 153 -9.13 25.75 -36.01
C GLU A 153 -8.53 25.65 -34.61
N PHE A 154 -9.09 24.79 -33.76
CA PHE A 154 -8.66 24.59 -32.37
C PHE A 154 -7.69 23.42 -32.19
N GLN A 155 -7.40 22.66 -33.25
CA GLN A 155 -6.54 21.47 -33.18
C GLN A 155 -5.05 21.80 -33.07
N SER A 156 -4.66 23.04 -33.38
CA SER A 156 -3.28 23.49 -33.16
C SER A 156 -3.22 25.00 -32.90
N LEU A 157 -2.16 25.42 -32.21
CA LEU A 157 -1.85 26.84 -32.02
C LEU A 157 -1.68 27.59 -33.37
N GLY A 158 -1.17 26.90 -34.40
CA GLY A 158 -0.99 27.48 -35.74
C GLY A 158 -2.33 27.74 -36.43
N ASN A 159 -3.26 26.79 -36.32
CA ASN A 159 -4.60 26.92 -36.88
C ASN A 159 -5.37 28.06 -36.19
N LEU A 160 -5.34 28.10 -34.85
CA LEU A 160 -6.04 29.12 -34.07
C LEU A 160 -5.51 30.53 -34.40
N ARG A 161 -4.20 30.68 -34.53
CA ARG A 161 -3.58 31.95 -34.94
C ARG A 161 -4.03 32.39 -36.34
N SER A 162 -4.14 31.45 -37.27
CA SER A 162 -4.58 31.73 -38.63
C SER A 162 -6.06 32.12 -38.66
N TYR A 163 -6.89 31.44 -37.86
CA TYR A 163 -8.30 31.74 -37.66
C TYR A 163 -8.52 33.16 -37.11
N ILE A 164 -7.80 33.53 -36.04
CA ILE A 164 -7.85 34.89 -35.47
C ILE A 164 -7.39 35.94 -36.50
N ARG A 165 -6.31 35.67 -37.23
CA ARG A 165 -5.81 36.61 -38.24
C ARG A 165 -6.79 36.83 -39.39
N ALA A 166 -7.44 35.76 -39.86
CA ALA A 166 -8.47 35.84 -40.89
C ALA A 166 -9.65 36.69 -40.42
N HIS A 167 -10.10 36.51 -39.17
CA HIS A 167 -11.17 37.30 -38.56
C HIS A 167 -10.80 38.78 -38.40
N ARG A 168 -9.57 39.10 -37.98
CA ARG A 168 -9.09 40.48 -37.91
C ARG A 168 -9.08 41.16 -39.29
N ALA A 169 -8.78 40.42 -40.35
CA ALA A 169 -8.76 40.94 -41.72
C ALA A 169 -10.17 41.16 -42.31
N SER A 170 -11.19 40.45 -41.81
CA SER A 170 -12.58 40.62 -42.23
C SER A 170 -13.35 41.69 -41.45
N LEU A 171 -12.74 42.32 -40.44
CA LEU A 171 -13.39 43.33 -39.62
C LEU A 171 -13.81 44.55 -40.46
N SER A 172 -15.12 44.77 -40.57
CA SER A 172 -15.71 45.92 -41.26
C SER A 172 -16.98 46.36 -40.56
N VAL A 173 -17.02 47.63 -40.13
CA VAL A 173 -18.13 48.22 -39.36
C VAL A 173 -19.50 48.04 -40.04
N ASN A 174 -19.53 48.05 -41.38
CA ASN A 174 -20.77 48.00 -42.15
C ASN A 174 -21.30 46.57 -42.41
N HIS A 175 -20.48 45.53 -42.17
CA HIS A 175 -20.79 44.16 -42.55
C HIS A 175 -20.66 43.15 -41.42
N THR A 176 -20.30 43.60 -40.20
CA THR A 176 -20.15 42.71 -39.04
C THR A 176 -21.17 43.04 -37.96
N SER A 177 -21.91 42.03 -37.49
CA SER A 177 -22.83 42.22 -36.37
C SER A 177 -22.09 42.19 -35.02
N LEU A 178 -22.63 42.86 -34.00
CA LEU A 178 -22.07 42.82 -32.65
C LEU A 178 -22.06 41.39 -32.08
N GLU A 179 -23.13 40.65 -32.34
CA GLU A 179 -23.30 39.26 -31.89
C GLU A 179 -22.20 38.36 -32.46
N GLU A 180 -21.93 38.44 -33.77
CA GLU A 180 -20.85 37.70 -34.43
C GLU A 180 -19.49 37.99 -33.77
N GLN A 181 -19.20 39.26 -33.49
CA GLN A 181 -17.93 39.65 -32.87
C GLN A 181 -17.82 39.14 -31.44
N LEU A 182 -18.89 39.25 -30.63
CA LEU A 182 -18.89 38.71 -29.28
C LEU A 182 -18.74 37.19 -29.30
N LYS A 183 -19.49 36.50 -30.15
CA LYS A 183 -19.47 35.03 -30.25
C LYS A 183 -18.10 34.50 -30.66
N PHE A 184 -17.49 35.06 -31.70
CA PHE A 184 -16.20 34.62 -32.22
C PHE A 184 -15.13 34.49 -31.13
N TYR A 185 -14.91 35.56 -30.36
CA TYR A 185 -13.90 35.55 -29.30
C TYR A 185 -14.35 34.76 -28.06
N THR A 186 -15.66 34.68 -27.80
CA THR A 186 -16.22 33.86 -26.71
C THR A 186 -15.96 32.37 -26.95
N ASP A 187 -16.11 31.89 -28.19
CA ASP A 187 -15.83 30.50 -28.55
C ASP A 187 -14.34 30.18 -28.33
N ILE A 188 -13.44 31.14 -28.59
CA ILE A 188 -12.00 31.00 -28.33
C ILE A 188 -11.71 30.90 -26.83
N ASN A 189 -12.29 31.77 -26.00
CA ASN A 189 -12.10 31.70 -24.56
C ASN A 189 -12.72 30.43 -23.97
N ALA A 190 -13.90 30.02 -24.45
CA ALA A 190 -14.57 28.79 -24.02
C ALA A 190 -13.72 27.54 -24.27
N PHE A 191 -12.97 27.48 -25.37
CA PHE A 191 -12.02 26.40 -25.63
C PHE A 191 -11.02 26.23 -24.48
N PHE A 192 -10.36 27.31 -24.05
CA PHE A 192 -9.39 27.26 -22.95
C PHE A 192 -10.05 26.94 -21.60
N ILE A 193 -11.23 27.51 -21.34
CA ILE A 193 -11.92 27.36 -20.05
C ILE A 193 -12.54 25.96 -19.90
N SER A 194 -13.04 25.35 -20.99
CA SER A 194 -13.67 24.02 -20.96
C SER A 194 -12.73 22.94 -20.43
N ARG A 195 -11.42 23.09 -20.68
CA ARG A 195 -10.39 22.18 -20.18
C ARG A 195 -10.31 22.16 -18.66
N LEU A 196 -10.37 23.33 -18.02
CA LEU A 196 -10.39 23.43 -16.56
C LEU A 196 -11.58 22.68 -15.95
N GLY A 197 -12.73 22.70 -16.63
CA GLY A 197 -13.89 21.92 -16.21
C GLY A 197 -13.62 20.41 -16.12
N MET A 198 -12.74 19.88 -16.99
CA MET A 198 -12.31 18.48 -16.92
C MET A 198 -11.36 18.22 -15.75
N THR A 199 -10.45 19.16 -15.46
CA THR A 199 -9.51 19.09 -14.33
C THR A 199 -10.25 19.05 -12.98
N VAL A 200 -11.36 19.77 -12.84
CA VAL A 200 -12.22 19.72 -11.63
C VAL A 200 -12.69 18.29 -11.32
N ARG A 201 -13.11 17.54 -12.34
CA ARG A 201 -13.56 16.14 -12.16
C ARG A 201 -12.45 15.22 -11.70
N GLN A 202 -11.22 15.44 -12.18
CA GLN A 202 -10.05 14.66 -11.76
C GLN A 202 -9.63 15.00 -10.33
N ALA A 203 -9.77 16.28 -9.95
CA ALA A 203 -9.40 16.77 -8.63
C ALA A 203 -10.32 16.29 -7.50
N ASP A 204 -11.49 15.70 -7.78
CA ASP A 204 -12.47 15.26 -6.76
C ASP A 204 -11.87 14.27 -5.72
N THR A 205 -10.85 13.52 -6.14
CA THR A 205 -10.11 12.58 -5.28
C THR A 205 -9.04 13.23 -4.40
N THR A 206 -8.86 14.54 -4.51
CA THR A 206 -7.73 15.28 -3.93
C THR A 206 -8.22 16.26 -2.87
N GLN A 207 -7.44 16.48 -1.81
CA GLN A 207 -7.75 17.48 -0.76
C GLN A 207 -7.64 18.95 -1.24
N VAL A 208 -7.59 19.20 -2.55
CA VAL A 208 -7.55 20.54 -3.16
C VAL A 208 -8.75 20.83 -4.04
N TRP A 209 -9.70 19.88 -4.16
CA TRP A 209 -10.85 20.03 -5.05
C TRP A 209 -11.61 21.34 -4.83
N THR A 210 -11.79 21.79 -3.58
CA THR A 210 -12.44 23.07 -3.26
C THR A 210 -11.69 24.27 -3.85
N ASN A 211 -10.36 24.26 -3.79
CA ASN A 211 -9.54 25.32 -4.38
C ASN A 211 -9.57 25.26 -5.91
N VAL A 212 -9.59 24.07 -6.51
CA VAL A 212 -9.69 23.89 -7.97
C VAL A 212 -11.06 24.36 -8.48
N VAL A 213 -12.14 24.05 -7.75
CA VAL A 213 -13.49 24.57 -8.04
C VAL A 213 -13.50 26.09 -7.91
N ALA A 214 -12.97 26.64 -6.82
CA ALA A 214 -12.89 28.10 -6.64
C ALA A 214 -12.11 28.75 -7.79
N TYR A 215 -10.97 28.18 -8.17
CA TYR A 215 -10.15 28.66 -9.28
C TYR A 215 -10.93 28.65 -10.61
N HIS A 216 -11.58 27.54 -10.95
CA HIS A 216 -12.42 27.46 -12.14
C HIS A 216 -13.54 28.50 -12.12
N MET A 217 -14.19 28.72 -10.98
CA MET A 217 -15.25 29.71 -10.82
C MET A 217 -14.76 31.15 -10.98
N ILE A 218 -13.54 31.49 -10.52
CA ILE A 218 -12.95 32.82 -10.77
C ILE A 218 -12.68 33.00 -12.25
N VAL A 219 -12.10 32.01 -12.93
CA VAL A 219 -11.85 32.08 -14.38
C VAL A 219 -13.16 32.26 -15.16
N MET A 220 -14.23 31.55 -14.79
CA MET A 220 -15.56 31.75 -15.36
C MET A 220 -16.08 33.18 -15.08
N SER A 221 -15.89 33.69 -13.86
CA SER A 221 -16.29 35.04 -13.50
C SER A 221 -15.56 36.10 -14.32
N GLU A 222 -14.25 35.95 -14.53
CA GLU A 222 -13.45 36.84 -15.38
C GLU A 222 -13.97 36.89 -16.82
N GLU A 223 -14.34 35.75 -17.38
CA GLU A 223 -14.89 35.65 -18.73
C GLU A 223 -16.23 36.37 -18.86
N TYR A 224 -17.17 36.11 -17.96
CA TYR A 224 -18.47 36.81 -17.94
C TYR A 224 -18.34 38.30 -17.62
N THR A 225 -17.43 38.68 -16.73
CA THR A 225 -17.09 40.08 -16.46
C THR A 225 -16.48 40.76 -17.69
N GLY A 226 -15.71 40.02 -18.49
CA GLY A 226 -15.21 40.48 -19.78
C GLY A 226 -16.31 40.74 -20.82
N LEU A 227 -17.36 39.93 -20.83
CA LEU A 227 -18.58 40.15 -21.63
C LEU A 227 -19.39 41.34 -21.11
N GLU A 228 -19.57 41.45 -19.79
CA GLU A 228 -20.19 42.61 -19.12
C GLU A 228 -19.46 43.91 -19.51
N ARG A 229 -18.12 43.90 -19.48
CA ARG A 229 -17.28 45.01 -19.93
C ARG A 229 -17.59 45.38 -21.38
N ALA A 230 -17.58 44.41 -22.29
CA ALA A 230 -17.81 44.64 -23.72
C ALA A 230 -19.19 45.27 -23.98
N LEU A 231 -20.24 44.70 -23.42
CA LEU A 231 -21.63 45.18 -23.59
C LEU A 231 -21.85 46.55 -22.93
N GLY A 232 -21.31 46.78 -21.73
CA GLY A 232 -21.41 48.09 -21.08
C GLY A 232 -20.63 49.18 -21.84
N SER A 233 -19.52 48.84 -22.50
CA SER A 233 -18.83 49.78 -23.40
C SER A 233 -19.69 50.13 -24.62
N VAL A 234 -20.38 49.14 -25.19
CA VAL A 234 -21.33 49.35 -26.29
C VAL A 234 -22.50 50.23 -25.85
N PHE A 235 -23.05 50.02 -24.65
CA PHE A 235 -24.13 50.85 -24.09
C PHE A 235 -23.78 52.34 -24.15
N TYR A 236 -22.62 52.73 -23.61
CA TYR A 236 -22.21 54.14 -23.63
C TYR A 236 -21.90 54.64 -25.05
N ALA A 237 -21.28 53.83 -25.91
CA ALA A 237 -20.94 54.23 -27.28
C ALA A 237 -22.17 54.41 -28.20
N ARG A 238 -23.21 53.60 -28.00
CA ARG A 238 -24.49 53.67 -28.73
C ARG A 238 -25.51 54.62 -28.09
N GLY A 239 -25.33 54.98 -26.82
CA GLY A 239 -26.33 55.73 -26.04
C GLY A 239 -27.43 54.85 -25.46
N GLY A 240 -27.31 53.53 -25.54
CA GLY A 240 -28.30 52.56 -25.08
C GLY A 240 -27.99 51.16 -25.60
N LEU A 241 -28.61 50.14 -25.00
CA LEU A 241 -28.65 48.77 -25.52
C LEU A 241 -30.03 48.49 -26.13
N THR A 242 -30.07 47.60 -27.11
CA THR A 242 -31.34 47.00 -27.56
C THR A 242 -31.91 46.12 -26.43
N ASP A 243 -33.18 45.75 -26.51
CA ASP A 243 -33.80 44.89 -25.50
C ASP A 243 -33.08 43.54 -25.39
N ASP A 244 -32.70 42.94 -26.52
CA ASP A 244 -31.92 41.70 -26.57
C ASP A 244 -30.51 41.87 -25.96
N ASP A 245 -29.79 42.94 -26.32
CA ASP A 245 -28.45 43.22 -25.79
C ASP A 245 -28.52 43.51 -24.27
N SER A 246 -29.58 44.17 -23.80
CA SER A 246 -29.82 44.47 -22.38
C SER A 246 -30.15 43.20 -21.59
N MET A 247 -30.98 42.31 -22.13
CA MET A 247 -31.25 41.00 -21.54
C MET A 247 -29.96 40.17 -21.45
N TYR A 248 -29.17 40.16 -22.52
CA TYR A 248 -27.89 39.45 -22.55
C TYR A 248 -26.89 40.04 -21.55
N TYR A 249 -26.79 41.37 -21.45
CA TYR A 249 -25.96 42.06 -20.44
C TYR A 249 -26.32 41.63 -19.02
N ASN A 250 -27.61 41.65 -18.67
CA ASN A 250 -28.04 41.25 -17.34
C ASN A 250 -27.70 39.77 -17.09
N LYS A 251 -27.95 38.89 -18.07
CA LYS A 251 -27.59 37.47 -17.98
C LYS A 251 -26.10 37.28 -17.66
N VAL A 252 -25.20 37.84 -18.48
CA VAL A 252 -23.75 37.66 -18.27
C VAL A 252 -23.29 38.25 -16.93
N ARG A 253 -23.84 39.40 -16.53
CA ARG A 253 -23.53 40.01 -15.23
C ARG A 253 -23.92 39.09 -14.06
N TYR A 254 -25.15 38.57 -14.06
CA TYR A 254 -25.61 37.68 -13.00
C TYR A 254 -24.78 36.40 -12.94
N PHE A 255 -24.50 35.76 -14.08
CA PHE A 255 -23.62 34.58 -14.12
C PHE A 255 -22.21 34.88 -13.59
N GLY A 256 -21.60 35.98 -14.02
CA GLY A 256 -20.28 36.38 -13.55
C GLY A 256 -20.22 36.62 -12.04
N GLN A 257 -21.24 37.28 -11.49
CA GLN A 257 -21.37 37.51 -10.04
C GLN A 257 -21.57 36.18 -9.28
N THR A 258 -22.47 35.31 -9.74
CA THR A 258 -22.72 34.02 -9.09
C THR A 258 -21.48 33.13 -9.07
N CYS A 259 -20.72 33.10 -10.17
CA CYS A 259 -19.44 32.40 -10.20
C CYS A 259 -18.46 32.97 -9.17
N LEU A 260 -18.34 34.30 -9.05
CA LEU A 260 -17.48 34.92 -8.05
C LEU A 260 -17.93 34.56 -6.62
N ASP A 261 -19.21 34.76 -6.30
CA ASP A 261 -19.75 34.49 -4.97
C ASP A 261 -19.52 33.02 -4.57
N LEU A 262 -19.69 32.09 -5.51
CA LEU A 262 -19.39 30.67 -5.30
C LEU A 262 -17.89 30.44 -5.03
N ALA A 263 -17.00 31.06 -5.83
CA ALA A 263 -15.57 30.97 -5.61
C ALA A 263 -15.15 31.46 -4.21
N LEU A 264 -15.68 32.61 -3.79
CA LEU A 264 -15.40 33.19 -2.48
C LEU A 264 -15.92 32.30 -1.34
N SER A 265 -17.01 31.55 -1.56
CA SER A 265 -17.53 30.60 -0.58
C SER A 265 -16.64 29.36 -0.39
N TYR A 266 -15.96 28.90 -1.45
CA TYR A 266 -15.04 27.76 -1.40
C TYR A 266 -13.64 28.14 -0.89
N ALA A 267 -13.22 29.39 -1.06
CA ALA A 267 -11.89 29.88 -0.71
C ALA A 267 -11.94 31.13 0.18
N VAL A 268 -11.98 30.91 1.50
CA VAL A 268 -12.10 31.99 2.51
C VAL A 268 -10.94 33.00 2.47
N ASP A 269 -9.73 32.54 2.20
CA ASP A 269 -8.56 33.42 2.08
C ASP A 269 -8.67 34.34 0.86
N VAL A 270 -9.26 33.84 -0.24
CA VAL A 270 -9.52 34.64 -1.43
C VAL A 270 -10.61 35.67 -1.17
N ALA A 271 -11.65 35.31 -0.42
CA ALA A 271 -12.68 36.26 0.01
C ALA A 271 -12.10 37.42 0.82
N ALA A 272 -11.13 37.16 1.69
CA ALA A 272 -10.44 38.19 2.44
C ALA A 272 -9.62 39.13 1.53
N ILE A 273 -8.88 38.59 0.55
CA ILE A 273 -8.13 39.39 -0.42
C ILE A 273 -9.07 40.26 -1.24
N PHE A 274 -10.16 39.69 -1.77
CA PHE A 274 -11.16 40.42 -2.54
C PHE A 274 -11.82 41.53 -1.72
N GLY A 275 -12.18 41.24 -0.46
CA GLY A 275 -12.73 42.21 0.48
C GLY A 275 -11.82 43.43 0.67
N ASN A 276 -10.52 43.19 0.83
CA ASN A 276 -9.54 44.26 1.03
C ASN A 276 -9.25 45.07 -0.24
N GLU A 277 -9.24 44.43 -1.41
CA GLU A 277 -8.86 45.08 -2.67
C GLU A 277 -10.02 45.78 -3.40
N TYR A 278 -11.26 45.34 -3.19
CA TYR A 278 -12.40 45.83 -3.97
C TYR A 278 -13.51 46.44 -3.11
N VAL A 279 -13.85 45.86 -1.96
CA VAL A 279 -15.02 46.29 -1.18
C VAL A 279 -14.80 47.66 -0.53
N ASN A 280 -15.82 48.51 -0.60
CA ASN A 280 -15.85 49.91 -0.15
C ASN A 280 -14.85 50.85 -0.86
N THR A 281 -14.27 50.42 -1.98
CA THR A 281 -13.33 51.24 -2.76
C THR A 281 -14.03 52.26 -3.66
N THR A 282 -13.28 53.23 -4.16
CA THR A 282 -13.77 54.16 -5.20
C THR A 282 -14.13 53.43 -6.49
N LEU A 283 -13.37 52.39 -6.84
CA LEU A 283 -13.60 51.56 -8.01
C LEU A 283 -14.94 50.84 -7.91
N GLU A 284 -15.24 50.19 -6.78
CA GLU A 284 -16.53 49.53 -6.56
C GLU A 284 -17.69 50.52 -6.68
N LYS A 285 -17.61 51.67 -5.99
CA LYS A 285 -18.67 52.69 -6.03
C LYS A 285 -18.90 53.20 -7.45
N GLY A 286 -17.83 53.40 -8.22
CA GLY A 286 -17.88 53.81 -9.63
C GLY A 286 -18.54 52.76 -10.52
N ILE A 287 -18.10 51.50 -10.42
CA ILE A 287 -18.67 50.38 -11.19
C ILE A 287 -20.14 50.17 -10.82
N LEU A 288 -20.50 50.18 -9.55
CA LEU A 288 -21.89 50.04 -9.10
C LEU A 288 -22.78 51.17 -9.62
N LYS A 289 -22.27 52.40 -9.69
CA LYS A 289 -23.00 53.53 -10.29
C LYS A 289 -23.25 53.28 -11.79
N MET A 290 -22.21 52.92 -12.54
CA MET A 290 -22.34 52.65 -13.98
C MET A 290 -23.22 51.42 -14.27
N ARG A 291 -23.12 50.36 -13.46
CA ARG A 291 -24.01 49.19 -13.53
C ARG A 291 -25.48 49.55 -13.35
N ARG A 292 -25.80 50.50 -12.46
CA ARG A 292 -27.18 51.00 -12.30
C ARG A 292 -27.64 51.76 -13.55
N GLU A 293 -26.79 52.62 -14.10
CA GLU A 293 -27.09 53.35 -15.34
C GLU A 293 -27.35 52.41 -16.52
N ILE A 294 -26.51 51.39 -16.72
CA ILE A 294 -26.69 50.39 -17.79
C ILE A 294 -28.00 49.61 -17.57
N HIS A 295 -28.27 49.21 -16.32
CA HIS A 295 -29.48 48.46 -15.99
C HIS A 295 -30.78 49.26 -16.25
N THR A 296 -30.78 50.57 -16.00
CA THR A 296 -31.94 51.42 -16.32
C THR A 296 -32.18 51.57 -17.82
N ASN A 297 -31.14 51.41 -18.64
CA ASN A 297 -31.17 51.48 -20.10
C ASN A 297 -32.00 52.67 -20.67
N ASP A 298 -31.79 53.87 -20.14
CA ASP A 298 -32.54 55.06 -20.57
C ASP A 298 -32.28 55.39 -22.06
N ALA A 299 -33.34 55.31 -22.87
CA ALA A 299 -33.31 55.53 -24.32
C ALA A 299 -33.00 56.98 -24.72
N ALA A 300 -33.07 57.95 -23.80
CA ALA A 300 -32.79 59.36 -24.09
C ALA A 300 -31.29 59.73 -24.00
N ARG A 301 -30.40 58.77 -23.69
CA ARG A 301 -28.98 59.03 -23.46
C ARG A 301 -28.22 59.29 -24.77
N ALA A 302 -27.35 60.30 -24.74
CA ALA A 302 -26.46 60.62 -25.86
C ALA A 302 -25.30 59.60 -25.99
N ARG A 303 -24.88 59.36 -27.23
CA ARG A 303 -23.68 58.56 -27.55
C ARG A 303 -22.43 59.18 -26.93
N ASN A 304 -21.61 58.38 -26.26
CA ASN A 304 -20.39 58.84 -25.62
C ASN A 304 -19.33 57.75 -25.57
N VAL A 305 -18.42 57.75 -26.55
CA VAL A 305 -17.33 56.78 -26.67
C VAL A 305 -16.33 56.90 -25.52
N HIS A 306 -16.03 58.12 -25.05
CA HIS A 306 -15.14 58.34 -23.90
C HIS A 306 -15.69 57.68 -22.62
N MET A 307 -16.99 57.76 -22.38
CA MET A 307 -17.62 57.05 -21.26
C MET A 307 -17.59 55.53 -21.45
N GLY A 308 -17.72 55.03 -22.68
CA GLY A 308 -17.55 53.61 -23.00
C GLY A 308 -16.14 53.10 -22.72
N LEU A 309 -15.12 53.93 -22.98
CA LEU A 309 -13.72 53.67 -22.64
C LEU A 309 -13.46 53.76 -21.13
N HIS A 310 -14.07 54.74 -20.44
CA HIS A 310 -13.94 54.85 -18.99
C HIS A 310 -14.55 53.64 -18.26
N TRP A 311 -15.72 53.17 -18.71
CA TRP A 311 -16.29 51.89 -18.24
C TRP A 311 -15.35 50.72 -18.55
N PHE A 312 -14.79 50.68 -19.76
CA PHE A 312 -13.83 49.65 -20.16
C PHE A 312 -12.63 49.58 -19.22
N ASP A 313 -12.03 50.72 -18.89
CA ASP A 313 -10.83 50.82 -18.05
C ASP A 313 -11.14 50.48 -16.58
N ASN A 314 -12.29 50.91 -16.05
CA ASN A 314 -12.75 50.52 -14.71
C ASN A 314 -12.98 49.00 -14.60
N MET A 315 -13.67 48.41 -15.57
CA MET A 315 -13.90 46.96 -15.58
C MET A 315 -12.60 46.19 -15.82
N THR A 316 -11.65 46.74 -16.58
CA THR A 316 -10.31 46.15 -16.72
C THR A 316 -9.57 46.15 -15.39
N SER A 317 -9.70 47.21 -14.60
CA SER A 317 -9.13 47.28 -13.25
C SER A 317 -9.78 46.27 -12.32
N TYR A 318 -11.10 46.08 -12.41
CA TYR A 318 -11.83 45.05 -11.66
C TYR A 318 -11.39 43.63 -12.03
N ILE A 319 -11.30 43.31 -13.33
CA ILE A 319 -10.77 42.03 -13.81
C ILE A 319 -9.33 41.82 -13.32
N SER A 320 -8.51 42.88 -13.24
CA SER A 320 -7.14 42.75 -12.69
C SER A 320 -7.11 42.33 -11.22
N ILE A 321 -8.14 42.69 -10.43
CA ILE A 321 -8.29 42.21 -9.04
C ILE A 321 -8.63 40.72 -9.07
N LEU A 322 -9.60 40.30 -9.90
CA LEU A 322 -9.96 38.88 -10.06
C LEU A 322 -8.74 38.03 -10.47
N ARG A 323 -7.91 38.55 -11.37
CA ARG A 323 -6.65 37.92 -11.79
C ARG A 323 -5.58 37.82 -10.70
N ARG A 324 -5.66 38.61 -9.64
CA ARG A 324 -4.76 38.42 -8.49
C ARG A 324 -5.27 37.28 -7.61
N LEU A 325 -6.59 37.11 -7.54
CA LEU A 325 -7.22 36.01 -6.83
C LEU A 325 -6.94 34.66 -7.49
N ASP A 326 -7.07 34.58 -8.83
CA ASP A 326 -6.83 33.34 -9.57
C ASP A 326 -5.34 32.92 -9.52
N GLU A 327 -4.40 33.87 -9.64
CA GLU A 327 -2.96 33.65 -9.50
C GLU A 327 -2.58 33.18 -8.10
N HIS A 328 -3.20 33.75 -7.05
CA HIS A 328 -3.02 33.31 -5.67
C HIS A 328 -3.51 31.87 -5.47
N LEU A 329 -4.72 31.55 -5.95
CA LEU A 329 -5.27 30.19 -5.88
C LEU A 329 -4.42 29.19 -6.66
N SER A 330 -3.99 29.54 -7.88
CA SER A 330 -3.15 28.69 -8.71
C SER A 330 -1.85 28.31 -7.98
N LYS A 331 -1.14 29.30 -7.42
CA LYS A 331 0.08 29.05 -6.62
C LYS A 331 -0.20 28.18 -5.40
N LYS A 332 -1.30 28.43 -4.69
CA LYS A 332 -1.71 27.64 -3.52
C LYS A 332 -2.00 26.18 -3.90
N ILE A 333 -2.68 25.95 -5.02
CA ILE A 333 -2.97 24.61 -5.56
C ILE A 333 -1.68 23.92 -5.94
N MET A 334 -0.81 24.59 -6.70
CA MET A 334 0.49 24.04 -7.14
C MET A 334 1.37 23.64 -5.96
N ASN A 335 1.56 24.53 -4.99
CA ASN A 335 2.39 24.24 -3.80
C ASN A 335 1.81 23.06 -2.99
N LYS A 336 0.48 23.02 -2.82
CA LYS A 336 -0.18 21.93 -2.10
C LYS A 336 -0.09 20.61 -2.84
N MET A 337 -0.15 20.64 -4.17
CA MET A 337 0.03 19.46 -5.03
C MET A 337 1.47 18.95 -5.01
N GLU A 338 2.46 19.83 -5.11
CA GLU A 338 3.88 19.46 -5.06
C GLU A 338 4.22 18.77 -3.73
N ASN A 339 3.82 19.36 -2.60
CA ASN A 339 4.00 18.74 -1.29
C ASN A 339 3.31 17.38 -1.20
N ARG A 340 2.10 17.24 -1.78
CA ARG A 340 1.34 15.99 -1.75
C ARG A 340 1.97 14.90 -2.62
N VAL A 341 2.46 15.24 -3.81
CA VAL A 341 3.18 14.30 -4.67
C VAL A 341 4.46 13.83 -3.98
N GLN A 342 5.18 14.72 -3.28
CA GLN A 342 6.36 14.34 -2.48
C GLN A 342 5.99 13.42 -1.31
N GLU A 343 4.91 13.70 -0.56
CA GLU A 343 4.40 12.81 0.49
C GLU A 343 4.09 11.41 -0.07
N LEU A 344 3.45 11.34 -1.23
CA LEU A 344 3.11 10.08 -1.90
C LEU A 344 4.36 9.34 -2.38
N ASP A 345 5.40 10.04 -2.86
CA ASP A 345 6.67 9.42 -3.25
C ASP A 345 7.40 8.78 -2.05
N VAL A 346 7.34 9.41 -0.88
CA VAL A 346 7.86 8.83 0.37
C VAL A 346 7.04 7.62 0.79
N GLN A 347 5.70 7.67 0.70
CA GLN A 347 4.83 6.52 1.01
C GLN A 347 5.06 5.34 0.05
N LEU A 348 5.17 5.60 -1.25
CA LEU A 348 5.50 4.60 -2.27
C LEU A 348 6.84 3.92 -1.94
N SER A 349 7.85 4.71 -1.58
CA SER A 349 9.16 4.19 -1.16
C SER A 349 9.03 3.28 0.07
N PHE A 350 8.24 3.67 1.07
CA PHE A 350 7.99 2.85 2.26
C PHE A 350 7.31 1.51 1.93
N TYR A 351 6.28 1.52 1.07
CA TYR A 351 5.59 0.29 0.65
C TYR A 351 6.51 -0.65 -0.14
N ILE A 352 7.36 -0.11 -1.03
CA ILE A 352 8.35 -0.91 -1.77
C ILE A 352 9.35 -1.56 -0.80
N VAL A 353 9.87 -0.80 0.18
CA VAL A 353 10.81 -1.33 1.18
C VAL A 353 10.16 -2.42 2.03
N THR A 354 8.90 -2.23 2.45
CA THR A 354 8.16 -3.25 3.20
C THR A 354 7.94 -4.52 2.37
N LEU A 355 7.63 -4.38 1.08
CA LEU A 355 7.48 -5.53 0.18
C LEU A 355 8.81 -6.31 0.02
N ILE A 356 9.93 -5.60 -0.17
CA ILE A 356 11.27 -6.21 -0.23
C ILE A 356 11.59 -6.92 1.09
N LEU A 357 11.31 -6.30 2.23
CA LEU A 357 11.52 -6.91 3.54
C LEU A 357 10.72 -8.21 3.68
N VAL A 358 9.45 -8.22 3.27
CA VAL A 358 8.61 -9.43 3.31
C VAL A 358 9.19 -10.53 2.42
N ILE A 359 9.68 -10.19 1.22
CA ILE A 359 10.31 -11.13 0.29
C ILE A 359 11.63 -11.70 0.84
N VAL A 360 12.40 -10.93 1.61
CA VAL A 360 13.67 -11.39 2.21
C VAL A 360 13.46 -12.16 3.51
N VAL A 361 12.55 -11.70 4.37
CA VAL A 361 12.28 -12.30 5.69
C VAL A 361 11.55 -13.63 5.56
N SER A 362 10.65 -13.77 4.57
CA SER A 362 9.88 -15.02 4.39
C SER A 362 10.78 -16.25 4.17
N PRO A 363 11.76 -16.25 3.24
CA PRO A 363 12.72 -17.34 3.07
C PRO A 363 13.59 -17.56 4.30
N LEU A 364 13.99 -16.50 5.01
CA LEU A 364 14.80 -16.60 6.22
C LEU A 364 14.05 -17.33 7.34
N ILE A 365 12.76 -16.99 7.53
CA ILE A 365 11.89 -17.69 8.49
C ILE A 365 11.71 -19.14 8.06
N THR A 366 11.42 -19.41 6.78
CA THR A 366 11.31 -20.77 6.25
C THR A 366 12.58 -21.59 6.50
N TYR A 367 13.75 -21.02 6.22
CA TYR A 367 15.04 -21.64 6.49
C TYR A 367 15.28 -21.87 7.99
N GLY A 368 14.99 -20.86 8.82
CA GLY A 368 15.12 -20.95 10.27
C GLY A 368 14.25 -22.05 10.87
N VAL A 369 12.98 -22.13 10.47
CA VAL A 369 12.05 -23.20 10.91
C VAL A 369 12.57 -24.56 10.46
N HIS A 370 13.07 -24.69 9.24
CA HIS A 370 13.62 -25.95 8.74
C HIS A 370 14.86 -26.39 9.54
N LYS A 371 15.77 -25.46 9.86
CA LYS A 371 16.96 -25.73 10.66
C LYS A 371 16.62 -26.10 12.10
N MET A 372 15.72 -25.34 12.74
CA MET A 372 15.25 -25.67 14.10
C MET A 372 14.56 -27.03 14.15
N ALA A 373 13.77 -27.37 13.13
CA ALA A 373 13.14 -28.68 13.03
C ALA A 373 14.16 -29.82 12.90
N SER A 374 15.24 -29.64 12.12
CA SER A 374 16.31 -30.64 12.02
C SER A 374 17.10 -30.78 13.31
N ASP A 375 17.40 -29.67 13.99
CA ASP A 375 18.15 -29.69 15.26
C ASP A 375 17.33 -30.39 16.36
N THR A 376 16.02 -30.13 16.41
CA THR A 376 15.11 -30.80 17.35
C THR A 376 15.07 -32.31 17.12
N GLN A 377 15.07 -32.75 15.85
CA GLN A 377 15.16 -34.19 15.52
C GLN A 377 16.51 -34.80 15.93
N ALA A 378 17.61 -34.09 15.71
CA ALA A 378 18.94 -34.56 16.08
C ALA A 378 19.07 -34.74 17.59
N ILE A 379 18.52 -33.81 18.37
CA ILE A 379 18.47 -33.91 19.84
C ILE A 379 17.61 -35.09 20.29
N ALA A 380 16.42 -35.28 19.69
CA ALA A 380 15.56 -36.42 20.00
C ALA A 380 16.26 -37.76 19.72
N CYS A 381 16.98 -37.87 18.61
CA CYS A 381 17.76 -39.07 18.29
C CYS A 381 18.91 -39.31 19.29
N ARG A 382 19.62 -38.25 19.71
CA ARG A 382 20.67 -38.35 20.73
C ARG A 382 20.12 -38.81 22.07
N LEU A 383 18.98 -38.26 22.50
CA LEU A 383 18.27 -38.70 23.70
C LEU A 383 17.91 -40.18 23.63
N GLN A 384 17.34 -40.62 22.50
CA GLN A 384 17.00 -42.04 22.30
C GLN A 384 18.23 -42.95 22.38
N LYS A 385 19.37 -42.54 21.80
CA LYS A 385 20.62 -43.30 21.89
C LYS A 385 21.15 -43.38 23.32
N VAL A 386 21.13 -42.26 24.05
CA VAL A 386 21.53 -42.22 25.47
C VAL A 386 20.64 -43.14 26.30
N GLU A 387 19.34 -43.17 26.01
CA GLU A 387 18.39 -44.02 26.73
C GLU A 387 18.62 -45.51 26.42
N LEU A 388 18.90 -45.85 25.16
CA LEU A 388 19.28 -47.21 24.77
C LEU A 388 20.59 -47.67 25.43
N GLU A 389 21.62 -46.82 25.40
CA GLU A 389 22.91 -47.10 26.04
C GLU A 389 22.75 -47.26 27.56
N ARG A 390 21.94 -46.41 28.18
CA ARG A 390 21.58 -46.53 29.59
C ARG A 390 20.88 -47.86 29.89
N HIS A 391 19.93 -48.28 29.05
CA HIS A 391 19.26 -49.58 29.21
C HIS A 391 20.23 -50.76 29.09
N LYS A 392 21.18 -50.71 28.15
CA LYS A 392 22.22 -51.74 28.00
C LYS A 392 23.15 -51.77 29.21
N ALA A 393 23.61 -50.62 29.67
CA ALA A 393 24.46 -50.50 30.86
C ALA A 393 23.73 -51.02 32.11
N ASP A 394 22.45 -50.69 32.25
CA ASP A 394 21.59 -51.20 33.32
C ASP A 394 21.46 -52.74 33.25
N GLY A 395 21.24 -53.30 32.05
CA GLY A 395 21.17 -54.76 31.84
C GLY A 395 22.45 -55.50 32.25
N ILE A 396 23.62 -54.98 31.87
CA ILE A 396 24.91 -55.53 32.27
C ILE A 396 25.11 -55.44 33.78
N LEU A 397 24.73 -54.31 34.40
CA LEU A 397 24.86 -54.13 35.84
C LEU A 397 24.05 -55.17 36.63
N TYR A 398 22.86 -55.53 36.12
CA TYR A 398 22.01 -56.58 36.72
C TYR A 398 22.52 -58.01 36.46
N GLN A 399 23.40 -58.22 35.47
CA GLN A 399 24.05 -59.52 35.23
C GLN A 399 25.25 -59.74 36.16
N ILE A 400 25.96 -58.68 36.54
CA ILE A 400 27.16 -58.76 37.39
C ILE A 400 26.81 -58.72 38.87
N PHE A 401 25.80 -57.93 39.26
CA PHE A 401 25.44 -57.73 40.67
C PHE A 401 23.98 -58.08 40.95
N PRO A 402 23.67 -58.61 42.15
CA PRO A 402 22.28 -58.77 42.59
C PRO A 402 21.51 -57.45 42.50
N LYS A 403 20.23 -57.51 42.13
CA LYS A 403 19.37 -56.33 41.89
C LYS A 403 19.45 -55.26 42.98
N SER A 404 19.50 -55.66 44.25
CA SER A 404 19.58 -54.72 45.38
C SER A 404 20.90 -53.94 45.46
N VAL A 405 22.01 -54.52 45.01
CA VAL A 405 23.33 -53.86 44.97
C VAL A 405 23.44 -52.98 43.73
N ALA A 406 22.97 -53.47 42.57
CA ALA A 406 22.89 -52.71 41.33
C ALA A 406 22.07 -51.42 41.47
N GLU A 407 20.91 -51.47 42.15
CA GLU A 407 20.09 -50.27 42.40
C GLU A 407 20.74 -49.28 43.37
N CYS A 408 21.45 -49.75 44.39
CA CYS A 408 22.23 -48.90 45.29
C CYS A 408 23.38 -48.20 44.54
N MET A 409 24.07 -48.92 43.66
CA MET A 409 25.14 -48.37 42.81
C MET A 409 24.61 -47.34 41.80
N LYS A 410 23.47 -47.59 41.15
CA LYS A 410 22.83 -46.61 40.24
C LYS A 410 22.44 -45.30 40.91
N LYS A 411 22.16 -45.33 42.22
CA LYS A 411 21.84 -44.14 43.03
C LYS A 411 23.07 -43.46 43.64
N ASN A 412 24.29 -43.91 43.29
CA ASN A 412 25.56 -43.41 43.83
C ASN A 412 25.69 -43.53 45.36
N ASN A 413 24.97 -44.49 45.97
CA ASN A 413 25.06 -44.73 47.40
C ASN A 413 26.25 -45.62 47.73
N ALA A 414 26.94 -45.34 48.84
CA ALA A 414 28.01 -46.19 49.34
C ALA A 414 27.46 -47.59 49.66
N VAL A 415 27.99 -48.62 48.99
CA VAL A 415 27.65 -50.01 49.26
C VAL A 415 28.45 -50.46 50.49
N SER A 416 27.81 -50.44 51.66
CA SER A 416 28.42 -50.94 52.90
C SER A 416 28.45 -52.47 52.93
N ALA A 417 29.53 -53.04 53.46
CA ALA A 417 29.66 -54.48 53.64
C ALA A 417 28.49 -55.01 54.48
N ARG A 418 27.70 -55.93 53.91
CA ARG A 418 26.57 -56.55 54.61
C ARG A 418 27.01 -57.84 55.25
N HIS A 419 26.75 -57.97 56.56
CA HIS A 419 26.85 -59.24 57.27
C HIS A 419 25.55 -60.03 57.08
N PHE A 420 25.65 -61.20 56.47
CA PHE A 420 24.53 -62.13 56.37
C PHE A 420 24.56 -63.08 57.58
N LYS A 421 23.50 -63.07 58.40
CA LYS A 421 23.39 -63.90 59.62
C LYS A 421 23.45 -65.41 59.32
N GLN A 422 22.98 -65.80 58.13
CA GLN A 422 23.03 -67.16 57.61
C GLN A 422 23.31 -67.09 56.12
N ALA A 423 24.32 -67.81 55.66
CA ALA A 423 24.64 -67.98 54.26
C ALA A 423 25.01 -69.44 54.04
N THR A 424 24.51 -70.03 52.95
CA THR A 424 24.89 -71.37 52.52
C THR A 424 25.76 -71.22 51.29
N VAL A 425 27.04 -71.59 51.40
CA VAL A 425 28.00 -71.53 50.30
C VAL A 425 28.19 -72.92 49.75
N MET A 426 28.06 -73.07 48.43
CA MET A 426 28.35 -74.31 47.72
C MET A 426 29.66 -74.13 46.96
N PHE A 427 30.68 -74.91 47.34
CA PHE A 427 31.91 -75.04 46.57
C PHE A 427 31.78 -76.27 45.67
N SER A 428 32.15 -76.14 44.40
CA SER A 428 32.24 -77.27 43.48
C SER A 428 33.52 -77.15 42.67
N ASP A 429 34.28 -78.23 42.61
CA ASP A 429 35.50 -78.33 41.83
C ASP A 429 35.41 -79.53 40.88
N VAL A 430 36.11 -79.47 39.75
CA VAL A 430 36.17 -80.54 38.75
C VAL A 430 37.33 -81.47 39.10
N VAL A 431 37.00 -82.61 39.73
CA VAL A 431 37.99 -83.62 40.11
C VAL A 431 38.69 -84.18 38.88
N GLY A 432 40.03 -84.14 38.87
CA GLY A 432 40.85 -84.65 37.77
C GLY A 432 41.02 -83.66 36.60
N PHE A 433 40.74 -82.37 36.80
CA PHE A 433 40.88 -81.35 35.75
C PHE A 433 42.30 -81.30 35.12
N ALA A 434 43.35 -81.54 35.90
CA ALA A 434 44.73 -81.60 35.40
C ALA A 434 44.94 -82.74 34.38
N ASP A 435 44.35 -83.90 34.63
CA ASP A 435 44.45 -85.05 33.72
C ASP A 435 43.61 -84.83 32.46
N ILE A 436 42.42 -84.24 32.61
CA ILE A 436 41.52 -83.91 31.50
C ILE A 436 42.13 -82.85 30.57
N SER A 437 42.78 -81.83 31.15
CA SER A 437 43.44 -80.75 30.39
C SER A 437 44.74 -81.19 29.72
N ALA A 438 45.42 -82.22 30.24
CA ALA A 438 46.61 -82.80 29.62
C ALA A 438 46.29 -83.69 28.39
N VAL A 439 45.09 -84.28 28.34
CA VAL A 439 44.67 -85.19 27.26
C VAL A 439 43.86 -84.48 26.16
N LEU A 440 43.11 -83.42 26.50
CA LEU A 440 42.27 -82.69 25.55
C LEU A 440 43.01 -81.53 24.88
N SER A 441 42.76 -81.30 23.59
CA SER A 441 43.18 -80.08 22.91
C SER A 441 42.50 -78.84 23.53
N ALA A 442 43.22 -77.71 23.61
CA ALA A 442 42.73 -76.47 24.23
C ALA A 442 41.31 -76.05 23.79
N HIS A 443 40.98 -76.15 22.50
CA HIS A 443 39.64 -75.83 22.00
C HIS A 443 38.55 -76.76 22.55
N ARG A 444 38.78 -78.07 22.56
CA ARG A 444 37.84 -79.08 23.12
C ARG A 444 37.65 -78.89 24.64
N LEU A 445 38.69 -78.49 25.35
CA LEU A 445 38.64 -78.23 26.79
C LEU A 445 37.79 -76.98 27.09
N VAL A 446 38.02 -75.88 26.38
CA VAL A 446 37.22 -74.66 26.52
C VAL A 446 35.76 -74.91 26.18
N ASP A 447 35.47 -75.67 25.12
CA ASP A 447 34.11 -76.06 24.75
C ASP A 447 33.42 -76.91 25.83
N LEU A 448 34.16 -77.84 26.46
CA LEU A 448 33.64 -78.64 27.56
C LEU A 448 33.30 -77.76 28.77
N LEU A 449 34.22 -76.87 29.15
CA LEU A 449 34.02 -75.93 30.26
C LEU A 449 32.86 -74.98 29.99
N ASN A 450 32.78 -74.42 28.78
CA ASN A 450 31.67 -73.56 28.39
C ASN A 450 30.34 -74.30 28.45
N ARG A 451 30.25 -75.56 27.99
CA ARG A 451 29.03 -76.37 28.12
C ARG A 451 28.69 -76.64 29.58
N LEU A 452 29.67 -76.98 30.41
CA LEU A 452 29.47 -77.22 31.84
C LEU A 452 28.97 -75.96 32.54
N TYR A 453 29.66 -74.82 32.37
CA TYR A 453 29.27 -73.54 32.96
C TYR A 453 27.94 -73.05 32.43
N HIS A 454 27.64 -73.19 31.13
CA HIS A 454 26.29 -72.87 30.61
C HIS A 454 25.20 -73.75 31.21
N THR A 455 25.47 -75.04 31.43
CA THR A 455 24.49 -75.95 32.07
C THR A 455 24.26 -75.57 33.53
N LEU A 456 25.34 -75.21 34.24
CA LEU A 456 25.26 -74.74 35.63
C LEU A 456 24.56 -73.39 35.71
N ASP A 457 24.90 -72.42 34.86
CA ASP A 457 24.28 -71.09 34.83
C ASP A 457 22.78 -71.20 34.50
N SER A 458 22.40 -72.06 33.54
CA SER A 458 20.99 -72.34 33.22
C SER A 458 20.24 -73.00 34.38
N ALA A 459 20.92 -73.85 35.16
CA ALA A 459 20.36 -74.44 36.37
C ALA A 459 20.23 -73.40 37.48
N ILE A 460 21.21 -72.51 37.64
CA ILE A 460 21.20 -71.41 38.60
C ILE A 460 20.04 -70.45 38.29
N ASP A 461 19.80 -70.09 37.03
CA ASP A 461 18.67 -69.21 36.64
C ASP A 461 17.28 -69.74 37.05
N LEU A 462 17.13 -71.06 37.25
CA LEU A 462 15.90 -71.70 37.72
C LEU A 462 15.68 -71.59 39.24
N TYR A 463 16.69 -71.13 39.99
CA TYR A 463 16.70 -70.99 41.45
C TYR A 463 17.19 -69.60 41.86
N ASP A 464 16.72 -69.04 42.99
CA ASP A 464 17.14 -67.69 43.43
C ASP A 464 18.52 -67.74 44.14
N VAL A 465 19.56 -68.16 43.42
CA VAL A 465 20.92 -68.38 43.93
C VAL A 465 21.89 -67.50 43.15
N ASN A 466 22.82 -66.84 43.84
CA ASN A 466 23.80 -65.96 43.18
C ASN A 466 25.14 -66.68 43.00
N LYS A 467 25.64 -66.69 41.76
CA LYS A 467 27.00 -67.12 41.45
C LYS A 467 28.00 -66.07 41.97
N VAL A 468 29.11 -66.53 42.54
CA VAL A 468 30.20 -65.67 43.00
C VAL A 468 31.47 -66.09 42.28
N GLU A 469 32.14 -65.16 41.62
CA GLU A 469 33.41 -65.41 40.93
C GLU A 469 34.59 -65.27 41.91
N SER A 470 35.51 -66.23 41.88
CA SER A 470 36.77 -66.16 42.61
C SER A 470 37.93 -66.41 41.64
N THR A 471 38.99 -65.60 41.73
CA THR A 471 40.17 -65.75 40.88
C THR A 471 41.03 -66.92 41.37
N GLY A 472 40.97 -68.05 40.65
CA GLY A 472 42.00 -69.09 40.64
C GLY A 472 41.53 -70.49 41.07
N ASN A 473 41.59 -71.43 40.11
CA ASN A 473 41.48 -72.90 40.25
C ASN A 473 40.58 -73.43 41.39
N ALA A 474 39.36 -72.92 41.48
CA ALA A 474 38.26 -73.53 42.22
C ALA A 474 36.95 -73.24 41.51
#